data_AF-A0A524HE81-F1
#
_entry.id   AF-A0A524HE81-F1
#
_cell.length_a   1.000
_cell.length_b   1.000
_cell.length_c   1.000
_cell.angle_alpha   90.00
_cell.angle_beta   90.00
_cell.angle_gamma   90.00
#
_symmetry.space_group_name_H-M   'P 1'
#
loop_
_entity.id
_entity.type
_entity.pdbx_description
1 polymer ?
#
loop_
_entity_poly.entity_id
_entity_poly.type
_entity_poly.pdbx_seq_one_letter_code
_entity_poly.pdbx_strand_id
1 'polypeptide(L)'
;MTEYSISPEGRKFSIPQPQEYETEFRRIQILSDQAKQQGKEVVVVMGVGFVGAVMAAIIADTVDKKTGKPSKFVIGCQRPSPRSYWKIPMLNEGRSPVKAEDPEVEPMISRCVLEKT
;
A
#
# COMPACT_ATOMS: atom_id res chain seq x y z
N MET A 1 25.71 -7.42 -2.88
CA MET A 1 24.82 -8.45 -3.46
C MET A 1 23.40 -7.98 -3.31
N THR A 2 22.53 -8.18 -4.30
CA THR A 2 21.11 -7.87 -4.19
C THR A 2 20.47 -8.78 -3.16
N GLU A 3 19.95 -8.21 -2.08
CA GLU A 3 19.17 -8.95 -1.09
C GLU A 3 17.75 -9.17 -1.60
N TYR A 4 17.14 -10.28 -1.18
CA TYR A 4 15.77 -10.63 -1.56
C TYR A 4 14.89 -10.77 -0.33
N SER A 5 13.63 -10.43 -0.50
CA SER A 5 12.54 -10.76 0.41
C SER A 5 11.63 -11.79 -0.23
N ILE A 6 11.25 -12.81 0.53
CA ILE A 6 10.51 -13.97 0.02
C ILE A 6 9.14 -14.00 0.68
N SER A 7 8.07 -14.07 -0.12
CA SER A 7 6.70 -14.19 0.38
C SER A 7 6.41 -15.60 0.94
N PRO A 8 5.33 -15.81 1.70
CA PRO A 8 4.92 -17.13 2.17
C PRO A 8 4.71 -18.15 1.04
N GLU A 9 4.34 -17.68 -0.16
CA GLU A 9 4.15 -18.51 -1.37
C GLU A 9 5.46 -18.75 -2.14
N GLY A 10 6.60 -18.29 -1.62
CA GLY A 10 7.92 -18.50 -2.23
C GLY A 10 8.30 -17.50 -3.32
N ARG A 11 7.49 -16.46 -3.58
CA ARG A 11 7.83 -15.42 -4.56
C ARG A 11 8.98 -14.57 -4.03
N LYS A 12 9.98 -14.30 -4.87
CA LYS A 12 11.16 -13.50 -4.53
C LYS A 12 11.01 -12.08 -5.06
N PHE A 13 11.30 -11.10 -4.20
CA PHE A 13 11.29 -9.68 -4.52
C PHE A 13 12.64 -9.07 -4.15
N SER A 14 13.29 -8.38 -5.09
CA SER A 14 14.55 -7.67 -4.84
C SER A 14 14.32 -6.52 -3.87
N ILE A 15 15.13 -6.44 -2.83
CA ILE A 15 15.08 -5.32 -1.88
C ILE A 15 15.71 -4.10 -2.56
N PRO A 16 15.01 -2.94 -2.54
CA PRO A 16 15.47 -1.74 -3.22
C PRO A 16 16.76 -1.24 -2.59
N GLN A 17 17.70 -0.88 -3.46
CA GLN A 17 18.96 -0.27 -3.09
C GLN A 17 18.76 1.20 -2.73
N PRO A 18 19.66 1.81 -1.93
CA PRO A 18 19.52 3.21 -1.53
C PRO A 18 19.33 4.19 -2.70
N GLN A 19 19.90 3.91 -3.86
CA GLN A 19 19.78 4.73 -5.06
C GLN A 19 18.35 4.73 -5.65
N GLU A 20 17.57 3.69 -5.38
CA GLU A 20 16.18 3.57 -5.85
C GLU A 20 15.21 4.37 -4.97
N TYR A 21 15.62 4.75 -3.75
CA TYR A 21 14.75 5.44 -2.79
C TYR A 21 14.36 6.83 -3.27
N GLU A 22 15.29 7.54 -3.91
CA GLU A 22 15.02 8.89 -4.42
C GLU A 22 13.96 8.86 -5.54
N THR A 23 14.07 7.90 -6.45
CA THR A 23 13.09 7.71 -7.53
C THR A 23 11.71 7.39 -6.97
N GLU A 24 11.63 6.47 -6.02
CA GLU A 24 10.35 6.10 -5.39
C GLU A 24 9.76 7.25 -4.57
N PHE A 25 10.59 7.99 -3.84
CA PHE A 25 10.15 9.16 -3.09
C PHE A 25 9.56 10.24 -4.00
N ARG A 26 10.22 10.54 -5.13
CA ARG A 26 9.71 11.48 -6.13
C ARG A 26 8.37 11.01 -6.71
N ARG A 27 8.22 9.71 -7.00
CA ARG A 27 6.95 9.13 -7.46
C ARG A 27 5.82 9.34 -6.44
N ILE A 28 6.07 9.01 -5.17
CA ILE A 28 5.09 9.18 -4.09
C ILE A 28 4.74 10.67 -3.89
N GLN A 29 5.72 11.56 -4.00
CA GLN A 29 5.52 13.00 -3.89
C GLN A 29 4.56 13.51 -4.98
N ILE A 30 4.79 13.14 -6.24
CA ILE A 30 3.91 13.50 -7.37
C ILE A 30 2.48 13.03 -7.11
N LEU A 31 2.30 11.76 -6.72
CA LEU A 31 0.97 11.20 -6.44
C LEU A 31 0.28 11.90 -5.26
N SER A 32 1.03 12.21 -4.22
CA SER A 32 0.52 12.93 -3.04
C SER A 32 0.08 14.35 -3.38
N ASP A 33 0.83 15.05 -4.23
CA ASP A 33 0.50 16.40 -4.64
C ASP A 33 -0.71 16.41 -5.58
N GLN A 34 -0.82 15.44 -6.49
CA GLN A 34 -2.02 15.23 -7.31
C GLN A 34 -3.26 14.95 -6.43
N ALA A 35 -3.13 14.09 -5.41
CA ALA A 35 -4.22 13.80 -4.48
C ALA A 35 -4.69 15.05 -3.72
N LYS A 36 -3.75 15.88 -3.24
CA LYS A 36 -4.07 17.16 -2.58
C LYS A 36 -4.78 18.12 -3.53
N GLN A 37 -4.36 18.22 -4.79
CA GLN A 37 -5.03 19.04 -5.80
C GLN A 37 -6.47 18.57 -6.09
N GLN A 38 -6.73 17.27 -5.94
CA GLN A 38 -8.07 16.69 -6.02
C GLN A 38 -8.89 16.84 -4.71
N GLY A 39 -8.32 17.49 -3.69
CA GLY A 39 -8.98 17.67 -2.39
C GLY A 39 -8.99 16.43 -1.49
N LYS A 40 -8.18 15.40 -1.80
CA LYS A 40 -8.05 14.20 -0.95
C LYS A 40 -7.13 14.49 0.24
N GLU A 41 -7.44 13.92 1.40
CA GLU A 41 -6.53 13.90 2.55
C GLU A 41 -5.43 12.85 2.32
N VAL A 42 -4.16 13.21 2.51
CA VAL A 42 -3.05 12.26 2.39
C VAL A 42 -2.77 11.62 3.75
N VAL A 43 -2.85 10.29 3.80
CA VAL A 43 -2.64 9.50 5.03
C VAL A 43 -1.47 8.55 4.84
N VAL A 44 -0.51 8.57 5.75
CA VAL A 44 0.61 7.62 5.75
C VAL A 44 0.43 6.62 6.88
N VAL A 45 0.36 5.33 6.54
CA VAL A 45 0.30 4.24 7.51
C VAL A 45 1.68 3.63 7.65
N MET A 46 2.29 3.86 8.82
CA MET A 46 3.61 3.33 9.15
C MET A 46 3.51 1.87 9.60
N GLY A 47 4.04 0.97 8.77
CA GLY A 47 4.00 -0.47 8.96
C GLY A 47 2.77 -1.10 8.32
N VAL A 48 2.97 -2.02 7.38
CA VAL A 48 1.91 -2.83 6.74
C VAL A 48 1.93 -4.27 7.26
N GLY A 49 1.93 -4.40 8.59
CA GLY A 49 1.59 -5.64 9.28
C GLY A 49 0.10 -5.99 9.11
N PHE A 50 -0.42 -6.92 9.92
CA PHE A 50 -1.86 -7.25 9.90
C PHE A 50 -2.72 -5.99 10.11
N VAL A 51 -2.56 -5.33 11.26
CA VAL A 51 -3.34 -4.14 11.62
C VAL A 51 -3.10 -3.01 10.61
N GLY A 52 -1.85 -2.74 10.26
CA GLY A 52 -1.52 -1.64 9.36
C GLY A 52 -2.06 -1.81 7.94
N ALA A 53 -1.98 -3.01 7.36
CA ALA A 53 -2.52 -3.27 6.03
C ALA A 53 -4.05 -3.14 6.00
N VAL A 54 -4.73 -3.72 7.00
CA VAL A 54 -6.19 -3.64 7.12
C VAL A 54 -6.64 -2.20 7.36
N MET A 55 -5.99 -1.45 8.26
CA MET A 55 -6.32 -0.06 8.52
C MET A 55 -6.06 0.83 7.30
N ALA A 56 -4.96 0.61 6.57
CA ALA A 56 -4.71 1.34 5.33
C ALA A 56 -5.83 1.14 4.32
N ALA A 57 -6.30 -0.11 4.17
CA ALA A 57 -7.41 -0.45 3.29
C ALA A 57 -8.73 0.18 3.76
N ILE A 58 -9.10 0.10 5.05
CA ILE A 58 -10.32 0.74 5.59
C ILE A 58 -10.32 2.25 5.31
N ILE A 59 -9.19 2.92 5.54
CA ILE A 59 -9.05 4.36 5.31
C ILE A 59 -9.18 4.67 3.81
N ALA A 60 -8.57 3.87 2.94
CA ALA A 60 -8.63 4.05 1.49
C ALA A 60 -10.02 3.75 0.91
N ASP A 61 -10.75 2.80 1.50
CA ASP A 61 -12.06 2.38 1.05
C ASP A 61 -13.17 3.39 1.39
N THR A 62 -12.87 4.31 2.33
CA THR A 62 -13.79 5.33 2.83
C THR A 62 -14.16 6.34 1.73
N VAL A 63 -15.47 6.48 1.49
CA VAL A 63 -16.03 7.45 0.55
C VAL A 63 -16.69 8.63 1.26
N ASP A 64 -16.67 9.79 0.63
CA ASP A 64 -17.48 10.92 1.06
C ASP A 64 -18.98 10.61 0.89
N LYS A 65 -19.78 10.90 1.92
CA LYS A 65 -21.20 10.54 1.95
C LYS A 65 -22.05 11.26 0.90
N LYS A 66 -21.63 12.45 0.45
CA LYS A 66 -22.40 13.25 -0.51
C LYS A 66 -22.08 12.86 -1.94
N THR A 67 -20.81 12.60 -2.23
CA THR A 67 -20.31 12.38 -3.59
C THR A 67 -20.12 10.89 -3.93
N GLY A 68 -20.03 10.02 -2.92
CA GLY A 68 -19.71 8.60 -3.09
C GLY A 68 -18.28 8.35 -3.57
N LYS A 69 -17.41 9.37 -3.62
CA LYS A 69 -16.04 9.27 -4.11
C LYS A 69 -15.03 9.06 -2.98
N PRO A 70 -13.90 8.38 -3.23
CA PRO A 70 -12.82 8.30 -2.25
C PRO A 70 -12.32 9.68 -1.84
N SER A 71 -12.20 9.91 -0.53
CA SER A 71 -11.79 11.20 0.05
C SER A 71 -10.34 11.22 0.53
N LYS A 72 -9.64 10.09 0.44
CA LYS A 72 -8.30 9.90 1.01
C LYS A 72 -7.37 9.27 0.01
N PHE A 73 -6.10 9.64 0.09
CA PHE A 73 -4.99 8.99 -0.61
C PHE A 73 -4.08 8.38 0.45
N VAL A 74 -4.01 7.05 0.48
CA VAL A 74 -3.35 6.30 1.55
C VAL A 74 -2.04 5.70 1.06
N ILE A 75 -0.97 5.94 1.81
CA ILE A 75 0.37 5.43 1.53
C ILE A 75 0.73 4.43 2.63
N GLY A 76 0.85 3.16 2.28
CA GLY A 76 1.44 2.15 3.16
C GLY A 76 2.97 2.23 3.13
N CYS A 77 3.59 2.51 4.28
CA CYS A 77 5.04 2.62 4.39
C CYS A 77 5.62 1.43 5.16
N GLN A 78 6.63 0.77 4.61
CA GLN A 78 7.31 -0.36 5.27
C GLN A 78 8.81 -0.23 5.08
N ARG A 79 9.56 -0.53 6.13
CA ARG A 79 11.02 -0.65 6.02
C ARG A 79 11.39 -1.82 5.07
N PRO A 80 12.20 -1.58 4.03
CA PRO A 80 12.68 -2.64 3.15
C PRO A 80 13.58 -3.58 3.96
N SER A 81 13.14 -4.83 4.14
CA SER A 81 13.89 -5.86 4.86
C SER A 81 13.61 -7.25 4.29
N PRO A 82 14.55 -8.20 4.41
CA PRO A 82 14.35 -9.57 3.92
C PRO A 82 13.07 -10.23 4.44
N ARG A 83 12.67 -9.91 5.67
CA ARG A 83 11.49 -10.51 6.33
C ARG A 83 10.13 -9.95 5.89
N SER A 84 10.08 -8.74 5.32
CA SER A 84 8.79 -8.05 5.14
C SER A 84 8.66 -7.21 3.88
N TYR A 85 9.73 -7.00 3.10
CA TYR A 85 9.64 -6.17 1.90
C TYR A 85 8.68 -6.77 0.88
N TRP A 86 8.56 -8.09 0.78
CA TRP A 86 7.62 -8.80 -0.09
C TRP A 86 6.16 -8.31 0.02
N LYS A 87 5.78 -7.71 1.15
CA LYS A 87 4.43 -7.15 1.37
C LYS A 87 4.13 -5.94 0.50
N ILE A 88 5.12 -5.08 0.26
CA ILE A 88 4.95 -3.84 -0.52
C ILE A 88 4.59 -4.14 -2.00
N PRO A 89 5.37 -4.94 -2.76
CA PRO A 89 5.01 -5.25 -4.13
C PRO A 89 3.72 -6.08 -4.22
N MET A 90 3.45 -6.98 -3.26
CA MET A 90 2.16 -7.69 -3.23
C MET A 90 0.97 -6.75 -3.04
N LEU A 91 1.06 -5.79 -2.11
CA LEU A 91 0.03 -4.77 -1.94
C LEU A 91 -0.15 -3.93 -3.21
N ASN A 92 0.94 -3.54 -3.88
CA ASN A 92 0.87 -2.79 -5.13
C ASN A 92 0.24 -3.60 -6.29
N GLU A 93 0.21 -4.93 -6.20
CA GLU A 93 -0.54 -5.81 -7.12
C GLU A 93 -2.01 -5.99 -6.72
N GLY A 94 -2.48 -5.32 -5.66
CA GLY A 94 -3.83 -5.48 -5.11
C GLY A 94 -4.03 -6.77 -4.31
N ARG A 95 -2.93 -7.45 -3.94
CA ARG A 95 -2.99 -8.72 -3.20
C ARG A 95 -2.82 -8.48 -1.70
N SER A 96 -3.64 -9.14 -0.89
CA SER A 96 -3.50 -9.07 0.55
C SER A 96 -2.17 -9.70 1.01
N PRO A 97 -1.33 -8.99 1.80
CA PRO A 97 -0.13 -9.54 2.39
C PRO A 97 -0.40 -10.28 3.72
N VAL A 98 -1.67 -10.38 4.12
CA VAL A 98 -2.11 -10.88 5.43
C VAL A 98 -3.29 -11.84 5.24
N LYS A 99 -3.34 -12.91 6.05
CA LYS A 99 -4.50 -13.78 6.16
C LYS A 99 -5.43 -13.24 7.24
N ALA A 100 -6.71 -13.07 6.92
CA ALA A 100 -7.76 -12.71 7.86
C ALA A 100 -8.90 -13.73 7.78
N GLU A 101 -9.62 -13.91 8.89
CA GLU A 101 -10.85 -14.74 8.92
C GLU A 101 -12.02 -14.02 8.27
N ASP A 102 -12.04 -12.69 8.34
CA ASP A 102 -13.06 -11.87 7.69
C ASP A 102 -12.86 -11.91 6.17
N PRO A 103 -13.85 -12.43 5.41
CA PRO A 103 -13.75 -12.57 3.96
C PRO A 103 -13.69 -11.23 3.22
N GLU A 104 -14.01 -10.11 3.86
CA GLU A 104 -14.02 -8.79 3.22
C GLU A 104 -12.63 -8.15 3.12
N VAL A 105 -11.64 -8.64 3.88
CA VAL A 105 -10.31 -8.02 3.93
C VAL A 105 -9.58 -8.08 2.60
N GLU A 106 -9.54 -9.24 1.97
CA GLU A 106 -8.81 -9.42 0.70
C GLU A 106 -9.49 -8.68 -0.47
N PRO A 107 -10.83 -8.78 -0.67
CA PRO A 107 -11.54 -7.94 -1.63
C PRO A 107 -11.38 -6.44 -1.39
N MET A 108 -11.31 -6.00 -0.13
CA MET A 108 -11.11 -4.59 0.21
C MET A 108 -9.75 -4.06 -0.21
N ILE A 109 -8.68 -4.81 0.10
CA ILE A 109 -7.34 -4.44 -0.33
C ILE A 109 -7.27 -4.38 -1.86
N SER A 110 -7.84 -5.38 -2.54
CA SER A 110 -7.87 -5.44 -4.01
C SER A 110 -8.55 -4.22 -4.63
N ARG A 111 -9.79 -3.90 -4.24
CA ARG A 111 -10.52 -2.74 -4.79
C ARG A 111 -9.87 -1.40 -4.45
N CYS A 112 -9.26 -1.27 -3.26
CA CYS A 112 -8.55 -0.05 -2.88
C CYS A 112 -7.37 0.26 -3.81
N VAL A 113 -6.66 -0.79 -4.27
CA VAL A 113 -5.48 -0.63 -5.11
C VAL A 113 -5.85 -0.55 -6.59
N LEU A 114 -6.74 -1.43 -7.05
CA LEU A 114 -7.03 -1.62 -8.48
C LEU A 114 -8.14 -0.70 -9.01
N GLU A 115 -9.03 -0.18 -8.14
CA GLU A 115 -10.23 0.54 -8.57
C GLU A 115 -10.35 1.96 -7.98
N LYS A 116 -9.73 2.24 -6.82
CA LYS A 116 -9.96 3.48 -6.05
C LYS A 116 -8.78 4.46 -5.97
N THR A 117 -7.71 4.25 -6.74
CA THR A 117 -6.48 5.07 -6.71
C THR A 117 -6.67 6.46 -7.34
#